data_AF-A0A847HL73-F1
#
_entry.id   AF-A0A847HL73-F1
#
_cell.length_a   1.000
_cell.length_b   1.000
_cell.length_c   1.000
_cell.angle_alpha   90.00
_cell.angle_beta   90.00
_cell.angle_gamma   90.00
#
_symmetry.space_group_name_H-M   'P 1'
#
loop_
_entity.id
_entity.type
_entity.pdbx_description
1 polymer ?
#
loop_
_entity_poly.entity_id
_entity_poly.type
_entity_poly.pdbx_seq_one_letter_code
_entity_poly.pdbx_strand_id
1 'polypeptide(L)'
;MGELDLKIPQVRGLAFYPGCLEKGQRSEKALKAAVAEMYLNGVSTRKVSQITEYLCGFDISSSQVSKVTQELDLEVKTFHSRPLEAFPVVFLDARYEKVRHGGHIKNMAVLWAVGIDTFGKRHVLGLSCKLSEAEIHWREFLSSLIERGLKGVQMIVSDAHEGLAKARSKSNLRLIDGQEFVDIILRYYEQMDSRYKGIIPLKKVFVPQPIDDKED
;
A
#
# COMPACT_ATOMS: atom_id res chain seq x y z
N MET A 1 9.25 5.52 -34.03
CA MET A 1 8.32 6.15 -35.00
C MET A 1 7.77 7.39 -34.31
N GLY A 2 7.90 8.56 -34.94
CA GLY A 2 7.54 9.87 -34.37
C GLY A 2 6.12 10.31 -34.72
N GLU A 3 5.90 11.62 -34.77
CA GLU A 3 4.60 12.22 -35.11
C GLU A 3 4.11 11.77 -36.50
N LEU A 4 2.81 11.44 -36.59
CA LEU A 4 2.16 10.99 -37.81
C LEU A 4 0.86 11.78 -38.04
N ASP A 5 0.83 12.55 -39.12
CA ASP A 5 -0.37 13.27 -39.54
C ASP A 5 -1.37 12.33 -40.22
N LEU A 6 -2.49 12.07 -39.52
CA LEU A 6 -3.57 11.23 -40.02
C LEU A 6 -4.67 12.09 -40.67
N LYS A 7 -4.91 11.85 -41.97
CA LYS A 7 -6.07 12.42 -42.67
C LYS A 7 -7.28 11.50 -42.50
N ILE A 8 -8.16 11.85 -41.57
CA ILE A 8 -9.38 11.06 -41.29
C ILE A 8 -10.47 11.45 -42.30
N PRO A 9 -10.98 10.52 -43.12
CA PRO A 9 -12.02 10.83 -44.09
C PRO A 9 -13.36 11.13 -43.39
N GLN A 10 -14.06 12.15 -43.88
CA GLN A 10 -15.40 12.53 -43.42
C GLN A 10 -16.43 12.10 -44.46
N VAL A 11 -17.50 11.44 -44.02
CA VAL A 11 -18.63 11.05 -44.88
C VAL A 11 -19.82 11.96 -44.62
N ARG A 12 -20.58 12.29 -45.67
CA ARG A 12 -21.79 13.12 -45.55
C ARG A 12 -22.99 12.26 -45.15
N GLY A 13 -23.77 12.71 -44.16
CA GLY A 13 -25.04 12.08 -43.78
C GLY A 13 -24.92 10.76 -43.01
N LEU A 14 -23.71 10.26 -42.75
CA LEU A 14 -23.46 9.03 -42.00
C LEU A 14 -22.44 9.29 -40.87
N ALA A 15 -22.59 8.60 -39.75
CA ALA A 15 -21.59 8.62 -38.69
C ALA A 15 -20.48 7.62 -39.02
N PHE A 16 -19.35 8.07 -39.58
CA PHE A 16 -18.17 7.25 -39.83
C PHE A 16 -16.97 7.71 -39.02
N TYR A 17 -16.25 6.76 -38.45
CA TYR A 17 -14.90 6.94 -37.91
C TYR A 17 -14.13 5.62 -38.06
N PRO A 18 -12.84 5.62 -38.43
CA PRO A 18 -12.06 4.39 -38.56
C PRO A 18 -12.05 3.59 -37.24
N GLY A 19 -12.43 2.32 -37.27
CA GLY A 19 -12.50 1.48 -36.07
C GLY A 19 -11.15 1.16 -35.43
N CYS A 20 -10.05 1.34 -36.17
CA CYS A 20 -8.68 1.21 -35.67
C CYS A 20 -8.19 2.45 -34.89
N LEU A 21 -8.95 3.54 -34.88
CA LEU A 21 -8.63 4.78 -34.17
C LEU A 21 -9.73 5.08 -33.15
N GLU A 22 -9.36 5.66 -32.02
CA GLU A 22 -10.33 6.25 -31.09
C GLU A 22 -10.42 7.76 -31.34
N LYS A 23 -11.65 8.31 -31.26
CA LYS A 23 -11.87 9.75 -31.45
C LYS A 23 -11.11 10.55 -30.40
N GLY A 24 -10.29 11.50 -30.86
CA GLY A 24 -9.52 12.38 -29.97
C GLY A 24 -8.29 11.75 -29.34
N GLN A 25 -7.96 10.49 -29.65
CA GLN A 25 -6.74 9.84 -29.16
C GLN A 25 -5.53 10.38 -29.93
N ARG A 26 -4.62 11.05 -29.22
CA ARG A 26 -3.38 11.64 -29.77
C ARG A 26 -2.12 10.85 -29.41
N SER A 27 -2.24 9.78 -28.64
CA SER A 27 -1.11 9.00 -28.13
C SER A 27 -1.46 7.53 -28.05
N GLU A 28 -0.51 6.67 -28.36
CA GLU A 28 -0.68 5.22 -28.34
C GLU A 28 -0.90 4.70 -26.90
N LYS A 29 -1.78 3.70 -26.72
CA LYS A 29 -2.04 3.09 -25.41
C LYS A 29 -0.81 2.39 -24.82
N ALA A 30 -0.01 1.74 -25.66
CA ALA A 30 1.22 1.06 -25.23
C ALA A 30 2.23 2.03 -24.60
N LEU A 31 2.40 3.20 -25.20
CA LEU A 31 3.25 4.27 -24.66
C LEU A 31 2.76 4.76 -23.29
N LYS A 32 1.45 4.97 -23.14
CA LYS A 32 0.87 5.37 -21.83
C LYS A 32 1.15 4.32 -20.75
N ALA A 33 1.01 3.04 -21.08
CA ALA A 33 1.30 1.94 -20.16
C ALA A 33 2.79 1.93 -19.75
N ALA A 34 3.71 2.09 -20.71
CA ALA A 34 5.15 2.16 -20.42
C ALA A 34 5.51 3.37 -19.53
N VAL A 35 4.90 4.53 -19.80
CA VAL A 35 5.06 5.75 -18.97
C VAL A 35 4.56 5.51 -17.54
N ALA A 36 3.41 4.86 -17.38
CA ALA A 36 2.86 4.49 -16.08
C ALA A 36 3.76 3.49 -15.34
N GLU A 37 4.27 2.48 -16.02
CA GLU A 37 5.19 1.49 -15.46
C GLU A 37 6.51 2.12 -15.00
N MET A 38 7.09 3.03 -15.79
CA MET A 38 8.28 3.79 -15.37
C MET A 38 8.01 4.59 -14.09
N TYR A 39 6.86 5.26 -14.01
CA TYR A 39 6.47 6.01 -12.82
C TYR A 39 6.30 5.10 -11.59
N LEU A 40 5.65 3.95 -11.74
CA LEU A 40 5.48 2.95 -10.67
C LEU A 40 6.82 2.40 -10.17
N ASN A 41 7.80 2.26 -11.06
CA ASN A 41 9.18 1.87 -10.71
C ASN A 41 10.01 3.01 -10.10
N GLY A 42 9.40 4.16 -9.80
CA GLY A 42 10.05 5.28 -9.11
C GLY A 42 10.83 6.22 -10.02
N VAL A 43 10.65 6.15 -11.34
CA VAL A 43 11.24 7.11 -12.27
C VAL A 43 10.47 8.44 -12.14
N SER A 44 11.19 9.51 -11.84
CA SER A 44 10.56 10.84 -11.70
C SER A 44 9.92 11.28 -13.02
N THR A 45 8.81 12.03 -12.96
CA THR A 45 8.09 12.47 -14.17
C THR A 45 8.97 13.25 -15.16
N ARG A 46 9.96 14.00 -14.66
CA ARG A 46 10.98 14.68 -15.49
C ARG A 46 11.90 13.69 -16.20
N LYS A 47 12.35 12.64 -15.51
CA LYS A 47 13.19 11.60 -16.10
C LYS A 47 12.42 10.74 -17.10
N VAL A 48 11.14 10.47 -16.83
CA VAL A 48 10.25 9.81 -17.81
C VAL A 48 10.16 10.63 -19.08
N SER A 49 9.88 11.93 -18.97
CA SER A 49 9.84 12.88 -20.10
C SER A 49 11.12 12.81 -20.95
N GLN A 50 12.30 12.91 -20.33
CA GLN A 50 13.60 12.79 -21.00
C GLN A 50 13.81 11.42 -21.69
N ILE A 51 13.40 10.33 -21.05
CA ILE A 51 13.51 8.97 -21.62
C ILE A 51 12.61 8.85 -22.85
N THR A 52 11.37 9.32 -22.77
CA THR A 52 10.44 9.29 -23.91
C THR A 52 10.88 10.19 -25.05
N GLU A 53 11.45 11.36 -24.77
CA GLU A 53 12.03 12.22 -25.81
C GLU A 53 13.20 11.52 -26.51
N TYR A 54 14.13 10.95 -25.74
CA TYR A 54 15.29 10.25 -26.29
C TYR A 54 14.92 9.00 -27.11
N LEU A 55 13.99 8.18 -26.62
CA LEU A 55 13.63 6.91 -27.26
C LEU A 55 12.61 7.06 -28.39
N CYS A 56 11.66 7.99 -28.25
CA CYS A 56 10.52 8.09 -29.14
C CYS A 56 10.58 9.31 -30.07
N GLY A 57 11.46 10.29 -29.80
CA GLY A 57 11.68 11.46 -30.66
C GLY A 57 10.58 12.52 -30.57
N PHE A 58 9.74 12.49 -29.52
CA PHE A 58 8.74 13.52 -29.24
C PHE A 58 8.67 13.84 -27.75
N ASP A 59 8.39 15.11 -27.43
CA ASP A 59 8.31 15.59 -26.05
C ASP A 59 6.98 15.18 -25.40
N ILE A 60 7.07 14.43 -24.30
CA ILE A 60 5.96 14.24 -23.36
C ILE A 60 6.26 15.10 -22.15
N SER A 61 5.49 16.16 -21.96
CA SER A 61 5.64 17.02 -20.79
C SER A 61 5.36 16.25 -19.50
N SER A 62 5.98 16.67 -18.39
CA SER A 62 5.70 16.11 -17.06
C SER A 62 4.22 16.22 -16.66
N SER A 63 3.49 17.18 -17.24
CA SER A 63 2.04 17.34 -17.06
C SER A 63 1.22 16.23 -17.72
N GLN A 64 1.66 15.75 -18.90
CA GLN A 64 1.05 14.63 -19.60
C GLN A 64 1.36 13.32 -18.88
N VAL A 65 2.60 13.13 -18.40
CA VAL A 65 2.95 11.99 -17.55
C VAL A 65 2.04 11.95 -16.32
N SER A 66 1.87 13.08 -15.62
CA SER A 66 0.97 13.18 -14.47
C SER A 66 -0.47 12.80 -14.81
N LYS A 67 -1.01 13.29 -15.94
CA LYS A 67 -2.36 12.92 -16.41
C LYS A 67 -2.50 11.43 -16.71
N VAL A 68 -1.50 10.81 -17.35
CA VAL A 68 -1.50 9.37 -17.62
C VAL A 68 -1.48 8.59 -16.30
N THR A 69 -0.68 9.02 -15.33
CA THR A 69 -0.63 8.35 -14.02
C THR A 69 -1.89 8.57 -13.18
N GLN A 70 -2.65 9.64 -13.40
CA GLN A 70 -3.95 9.85 -12.74
C GLN A 70 -4.99 8.80 -13.13
N GLU A 71 -4.84 8.14 -14.29
CA GLU A 71 -5.70 7.00 -14.66
C GLU A 71 -5.55 5.86 -13.61
N LEU A 72 -4.37 5.72 -12.98
CA LEU A 72 -4.13 4.75 -11.89
C LEU A 72 -4.85 5.12 -10.59
N ASP A 73 -5.19 6.39 -10.36
CA ASP A 73 -5.88 6.81 -9.13
C ASP A 73 -7.24 6.11 -8.98
N LEU A 74 -7.89 5.79 -10.10
CA LEU A 74 -9.14 5.03 -10.10
C LEU A 74 -8.90 3.60 -9.60
N GLU A 75 -7.86 2.93 -10.08
CA GLU A 75 -7.51 1.58 -9.61
C GLU A 75 -7.10 1.59 -8.14
N VAL A 76 -6.33 2.58 -7.71
CA VAL A 76 -5.96 2.76 -6.30
C VAL A 76 -7.21 2.95 -5.43
N LYS A 77 -8.17 3.77 -5.88
CA LYS A 77 -9.46 3.95 -5.17
C LYS A 77 -10.24 2.66 -5.09
N THR A 78 -10.37 1.93 -6.19
CA THR A 78 -11.04 0.63 -6.23
C THR A 78 -10.36 -0.38 -5.31
N PHE A 79 -9.02 -0.41 -5.28
CA PHE A 79 -8.27 -1.25 -4.35
C PHE A 79 -8.51 -0.83 -2.90
N HIS A 80 -8.57 0.46 -2.62
CA HIS A 80 -8.77 1.00 -1.28
C HIS A 80 -10.18 0.78 -0.74
N SER A 81 -11.20 0.73 -1.60
CA SER A 81 -12.59 0.49 -1.23
C SER A 81 -13.03 -0.98 -1.35
N ARG A 82 -12.17 -1.87 -1.87
CA ARG A 82 -12.54 -3.28 -2.10
C ARG A 82 -13.01 -3.96 -0.82
N PRO A 83 -14.01 -4.86 -0.90
CA PRO A 83 -14.43 -5.64 0.25
C PRO A 83 -13.28 -6.51 0.76
N LEU A 84 -13.28 -6.75 2.07
CA LEU A 84 -12.34 -7.60 2.78
C LEU A 84 -13.06 -8.87 3.27
N GLU A 85 -12.26 -9.90 3.55
CA GLU A 85 -12.74 -11.19 4.01
C GLU A 85 -12.20 -11.52 5.41
N ALA A 86 -12.03 -12.82 5.69
CA ALA A 86 -11.48 -13.29 6.95
C ALA A 86 -9.94 -13.26 6.93
N PHE A 87 -9.35 -12.49 7.85
CA PHE A 87 -7.90 -12.39 8.03
C PHE A 87 -7.54 -12.70 9.48
N PRO A 88 -7.17 -13.95 9.81
CA PRO A 88 -6.83 -14.35 11.18
C PRO A 88 -5.71 -13.53 11.82
N VAL A 89 -4.76 -13.06 11.01
CA VAL A 89 -3.63 -12.25 11.46
C VAL A 89 -3.61 -10.93 10.71
N VAL A 90 -3.45 -9.81 11.42
CA VAL A 90 -3.27 -8.48 10.85
C VAL A 90 -2.03 -7.82 11.43
N PHE A 91 -1.13 -7.36 10.57
CA PHE A 91 0.01 -6.53 10.90
C PHE A 91 -0.35 -5.08 10.68
N LEU A 92 -0.05 -4.23 11.66
CA LEU A 92 -0.25 -2.79 11.62
C LEU A 92 1.09 -2.10 11.82
N ASP A 93 1.39 -1.15 10.96
CA ASP A 93 2.64 -0.40 11.00
C ASP A 93 2.44 0.99 10.41
N ALA A 94 3.36 1.90 10.72
CA ALA A 94 3.32 3.28 10.30
C ALA A 94 4.71 3.80 9.92
N ARG A 95 4.75 4.68 8.92
CA ARG A 95 5.97 5.37 8.52
C ARG A 95 5.70 6.85 8.27
N TYR A 96 6.62 7.71 8.70
CA TYR A 96 6.57 9.13 8.36
C TYR A 96 7.16 9.40 6.98
N GLU A 97 6.38 10.08 6.15
CA GLU A 97 6.80 10.55 4.83
C GLU A 97 6.69 12.07 4.71
N LYS A 98 7.62 12.69 3.99
CA LYS A 98 7.60 14.13 3.71
C LYS A 98 6.62 14.41 2.57
N VAL A 99 5.46 14.96 2.91
CA VAL A 99 4.38 15.23 1.97
C VAL A 99 4.15 16.74 1.86
N ARG A 100 3.94 17.24 0.64
CA ARG A 100 3.50 18.63 0.42
C ARG A 100 2.00 18.71 0.67
N HIS A 101 1.59 19.38 1.74
CA HIS A 101 0.20 19.52 2.16
C HIS A 101 -0.09 20.97 2.59
N GLY A 102 -1.09 21.61 1.96
CA GLY A 102 -1.45 23.01 2.23
C GLY A 102 -0.33 24.00 1.92
N GLY A 103 0.45 23.76 0.85
CA GLY A 103 1.57 24.63 0.45
C GLY A 103 2.89 24.39 1.17
N HIS A 104 2.90 23.64 2.28
CA HIS A 104 4.09 23.36 3.08
C HIS A 104 4.47 21.89 3.03
N ILE A 105 5.76 21.58 3.25
CA ILE A 105 6.22 20.21 3.44
C ILE A 105 5.96 19.84 4.91
N LYS A 106 5.21 18.77 5.13
CA LYS A 106 4.90 18.23 6.46
C LYS A 106 5.33 16.76 6.52
N ASN A 107 5.79 16.33 7.70
CA ASN A 107 5.91 14.91 7.98
C ASN A 107 4.51 14.36 8.26
N MET A 108 4.03 13.46 7.41
CA MET A 108 2.72 12.82 7.55
C MET A 108 2.93 11.34 7.84
N ALA A 109 2.11 10.80 8.72
CA ALA A 109 2.10 9.37 9.03
C ALA A 109 1.36 8.61 7.94
N VAL A 110 2.00 7.60 7.37
CA VAL A 110 1.40 6.63 6.46
C VAL A 110 1.17 5.35 7.26
N LEU A 111 -0.08 5.12 7.65
CA LEU A 111 -0.51 3.91 8.34
C LEU A 111 -0.80 2.83 7.29
N TRP A 112 -0.41 1.59 7.53
CA TRP A 112 -0.81 0.48 6.67
C TRP A 112 -1.14 -0.79 7.45
N ALA A 113 -1.96 -1.64 6.82
CA ALA A 113 -2.36 -2.93 7.35
C ALA A 113 -2.08 -4.05 6.34
N VAL A 114 -1.47 -5.13 6.82
CA VAL A 114 -1.24 -6.36 6.05
C VAL A 114 -1.92 -7.53 6.76
N GLY A 115 -2.84 -8.21 6.08
CA GLY A 115 -3.53 -9.38 6.60
C GLY A 115 -2.91 -10.66 6.07
N ILE A 116 -2.93 -11.73 6.88
CA ILE A 116 -2.71 -13.09 6.42
C ILE A 116 -4.09 -13.75 6.32
N ASP A 117 -4.42 -14.27 5.14
CA ASP A 117 -5.68 -14.99 4.92
C ASP A 117 -5.65 -16.40 5.55
N THR A 118 -6.77 -17.11 5.48
CA THR A 118 -6.90 -18.49 5.99
C THR A 118 -5.98 -19.50 5.29
N PHE A 119 -5.41 -19.14 4.14
CA PHE A 119 -4.46 -19.96 3.38
C PHE A 119 -3.00 -19.60 3.68
N GLY A 120 -2.75 -18.62 4.56
CA GLY A 120 -1.41 -18.17 4.91
C GLY A 120 -0.82 -17.14 3.94
N LYS A 121 -1.58 -16.60 2.98
CA LYS A 121 -1.11 -15.60 2.01
C LYS A 121 -1.25 -14.20 2.59
N ARG A 122 -0.22 -13.37 2.36
CA ARG A 122 -0.19 -11.96 2.77
C ARG A 122 -0.93 -11.08 1.77
N HIS A 123 -1.74 -10.17 2.28
CA HIS A 123 -2.48 -9.19 1.50
C HIS A 123 -2.39 -7.81 2.16
N VAL A 124 -2.12 -6.78 1.37
CA VAL A 124 -2.28 -5.40 1.84
C VAL A 124 -3.78 -5.12 1.97
N LEU A 125 -4.23 -4.83 3.19
CA LEU A 125 -5.64 -4.58 3.48
C LEU A 125 -6.01 -3.12 3.20
N GLY A 126 -5.10 -2.20 3.49
CA GLY A 126 -5.28 -0.78 3.24
C GLY A 126 -4.10 0.06 3.68
N LEU A 127 -4.12 1.32 3.26
CA LEU A 127 -3.20 2.37 3.69
C LEU A 127 -3.98 3.63 4.04
N SER A 128 -3.45 4.49 4.91
CA SER A 128 -4.09 5.74 5.30
C SER A 128 -3.02 6.79 5.62
N CYS A 129 -3.02 7.90 4.88
CA CYS A 129 -2.14 9.03 5.12
C CYS A 129 -2.81 10.04 6.05
N LYS A 130 -2.20 10.29 7.21
CA LYS A 130 -2.73 11.14 8.28
C LYS A 130 -1.68 12.11 8.77
N LEU A 131 -2.10 13.15 9.48
CA LEU A 131 -1.19 14.18 9.98
C LEU A 131 -0.27 13.67 11.10
N SER A 132 -0.66 12.58 11.78
CA SER A 132 0.10 11.96 12.87
C SER A 132 -0.38 10.52 13.11
N GLU A 133 0.24 9.83 14.07
CA GLU A 133 -0.17 8.50 14.57
C GLU A 133 -1.11 8.58 15.78
N ALA A 134 -1.82 9.69 15.95
CA ALA A 134 -2.79 9.84 17.03
C ALA A 134 -3.84 8.71 17.02
N GLU A 135 -4.34 8.34 18.20
CA GLU A 135 -5.34 7.28 18.39
C GLU A 135 -6.55 7.42 17.44
N ILE A 136 -7.02 8.65 17.24
CA ILE A 136 -8.17 8.92 16.37
C ILE A 136 -7.93 8.50 14.92
N HIS A 137 -6.71 8.67 14.43
CA HIS A 137 -6.31 8.30 13.07
C HIS A 137 -6.24 6.79 12.88
N TRP A 138 -5.70 6.08 13.87
CA TRP A 138 -5.73 4.62 13.92
C TRP A 138 -7.16 4.08 14.00
N ARG A 139 -8.00 4.69 14.84
CA ARG A 139 -9.41 4.30 14.97
C ARG A 139 -10.16 4.46 13.64
N GLU A 140 -10.04 5.61 12.99
CA GLU A 140 -10.64 5.83 11.68
C GLU A 140 -10.16 4.80 10.65
N PHE A 141 -8.85 4.51 10.64
CA PHE A 141 -8.28 3.53 9.73
C PHE A 141 -8.82 2.12 9.98
N LEU A 142 -8.81 1.65 11.23
CA LEU A 142 -9.31 0.33 11.60
C LEU A 142 -10.82 0.20 11.37
N SER A 143 -11.61 1.23 11.69
CA SER A 143 -13.03 1.28 11.37
C SER A 143 -13.28 1.10 9.88
N SER A 144 -12.49 1.77 9.02
CA SER A 144 -12.63 1.61 7.56
C SER A 144 -12.37 0.17 7.09
N LEU A 145 -11.45 -0.56 7.73
CA LEU A 145 -11.20 -1.96 7.39
C LEU A 145 -12.37 -2.86 7.82
N ILE A 146 -12.94 -2.60 8.99
CA ILE A 146 -14.10 -3.34 9.51
C ILE A 146 -15.34 -3.09 8.65
N GLU A 147 -15.61 -1.83 8.28
CA GLU A 147 -16.70 -1.45 7.38
C GLU A 147 -16.60 -2.12 6.01
N ARG A 148 -15.38 -2.34 5.53
CA ARG A 148 -15.10 -3.09 4.29
C ARG A 148 -15.27 -4.60 4.43
N GLY A 149 -15.48 -5.13 5.63
CA GLY A 149 -15.76 -6.55 5.86
C GLY A 149 -14.63 -7.34 6.54
N LEU A 150 -13.59 -6.68 7.06
CA LEU A 150 -12.54 -7.33 7.83
C LEU A 150 -13.15 -8.08 9.03
N LYS A 151 -13.00 -9.40 9.04
CA LYS A 151 -13.56 -10.27 10.08
C LYS A 151 -12.62 -11.41 10.43
N GLY A 152 -12.96 -12.13 11.49
CA GLY A 152 -12.20 -13.33 11.91
C GLY A 152 -10.78 -13.04 12.37
N VAL A 153 -10.47 -11.79 12.76
CA VAL A 153 -9.15 -11.41 13.29
C VAL A 153 -8.95 -12.08 14.65
N GLN A 154 -7.92 -12.89 14.74
CA GLN A 154 -7.49 -13.58 15.97
C GLN A 154 -6.26 -12.92 16.58
N MET A 155 -5.47 -12.23 15.76
CA MET A 155 -4.17 -11.69 16.13
C MET A 155 -3.90 -10.37 15.43
N ILE A 156 -3.45 -9.37 16.20
CA ILE A 156 -2.93 -8.11 15.68
C ILE A 156 -1.48 -7.97 16.12
N VAL A 157 -0.58 -7.74 15.17
CA VAL A 157 0.84 -7.49 15.40
C VAL A 157 1.13 -6.05 15.04
N SER A 158 1.80 -5.32 15.94
CA SER A 158 2.26 -3.98 15.68
C SER A 158 3.53 -3.72 16.49
N ASP A 159 4.38 -2.83 15.97
CA ASP A 159 5.36 -2.13 16.80
C ASP A 159 4.62 -1.44 17.95
N ALA A 160 5.18 -1.46 19.16
CA ALA A 160 4.57 -0.91 20.38
C ALA A 160 4.37 0.62 20.29
N HIS A 161 3.36 1.05 19.56
CA HIS A 161 2.94 2.45 19.45
C HIS A 161 1.89 2.81 20.51
N GLU A 162 2.16 3.86 21.28
CA GLU A 162 1.27 4.37 22.33
C GLU A 162 -0.16 4.69 21.83
N GLY A 163 -0.29 5.13 20.58
CA GLY A 163 -1.58 5.44 19.95
C GLY A 163 -2.45 4.20 19.70
N LEU A 164 -1.84 3.07 19.33
CA LEU A 164 -2.55 1.81 19.12
C LEU A 164 -2.96 1.16 20.45
N ALA A 165 -2.12 1.27 21.47
CA ALA A 165 -2.42 0.78 22.83
C ALA A 165 -3.69 1.41 23.40
N LYS A 166 -3.92 2.71 23.17
CA LYS A 166 -5.14 3.41 23.64
C LYS A 166 -6.38 3.00 22.85
N ALA A 167 -6.27 2.84 21.52
CA ALA A 167 -7.36 2.36 20.66
C ALA A 167 -7.84 0.94 21.00
N ARG A 168 -6.91 0.07 21.45
CA ARG A 168 -7.21 -1.31 21.89
C ARG A 168 -8.19 -1.37 23.06
N SER A 169 -8.17 -0.41 23.98
CA SER A 169 -8.96 -0.46 25.22
C SER A 169 -10.46 -0.20 25.04
N LYS A 170 -10.88 0.44 23.94
CA LYS A 170 -12.27 0.83 23.68
C LYS A 170 -12.96 0.04 22.58
N SER A 171 -12.24 -0.84 21.89
CA SER A 171 -12.80 -1.72 20.87
C SER A 171 -13.12 -3.08 21.51
N ASN A 172 -14.21 -3.75 21.08
CA ASN A 172 -14.59 -5.10 21.54
C ASN A 172 -13.61 -6.21 21.09
N LEU A 173 -12.35 -5.86 20.83
CA LEU A 173 -11.27 -6.76 20.47
C LEU A 173 -10.69 -7.36 21.76
N ARG A 174 -11.28 -8.46 22.24
CA ARG A 174 -10.63 -9.32 23.23
C ARG A 174 -9.37 -9.90 22.56
N LEU A 175 -8.20 -9.49 23.03
CA LEU A 175 -6.92 -10.05 22.61
C LEU A 175 -6.13 -10.47 23.84
N ILE A 176 -5.55 -11.66 23.73
CA ILE A 176 -4.56 -12.25 24.62
C ILE A 176 -3.49 -11.20 24.96
N ASP A 177 -3.07 -11.16 26.23
CA ASP A 177 -2.02 -10.24 26.69
C ASP A 177 -0.72 -10.45 25.90
N GLY A 178 0.06 -9.39 25.69
CA GLY A 178 1.29 -9.42 24.91
C GLY A 178 2.32 -10.41 25.47
N GLN A 179 2.36 -10.61 26.79
CA GLN A 179 3.20 -11.65 27.39
C GLN A 179 2.68 -13.06 27.14
N GLU A 180 1.39 -13.30 27.34
CA GLU A 180 0.75 -14.60 27.11
C GLU A 180 0.87 -15.03 25.63
N PHE A 181 0.86 -14.06 24.72
CA PHE A 181 1.11 -14.27 23.30
C PHE A 181 2.57 -14.63 22.97
N VAL A 182 3.56 -13.95 23.60
CA VAL A 182 4.98 -14.31 23.47
C VAL A 182 5.22 -15.72 23.99
N ASP A 183 4.60 -16.10 25.11
CA ASP A 183 4.69 -17.43 25.68
C ASP A 183 4.07 -18.50 24.77
N ILE A 184 2.92 -18.23 24.16
CA ILE A 184 2.28 -19.13 23.19
C ILE A 184 3.16 -19.28 21.95
N ILE A 185 3.68 -18.17 21.39
CA ILE A 185 4.58 -18.26 20.23
C ILE A 185 5.81 -19.07 20.60
N LEU A 186 6.52 -18.77 21.68
CA LEU A 186 7.71 -19.51 22.09
C LEU A 186 7.42 -20.99 22.37
N ARG A 187 6.26 -21.31 22.97
CA ARG A 187 5.84 -22.68 23.28
C ARG A 187 5.58 -23.52 22.03
N TYR A 188 5.00 -22.93 20.99
CA TYR A 188 4.59 -23.66 19.78
C TYR A 188 5.48 -23.37 18.55
N TYR A 189 6.46 -22.47 18.66
CA TYR A 189 7.30 -22.04 17.55
C TYR A 189 7.98 -23.22 16.86
N GLU A 190 8.51 -24.18 17.63
CA GLU A 190 9.21 -25.34 17.07
C GLU A 190 8.29 -26.27 16.27
N GLN A 191 6.99 -26.27 16.58
CA GLN A 191 5.97 -27.07 15.90
C GLN A 191 5.35 -26.35 14.69
N MET A 192 5.64 -25.06 14.50
CA MET A 192 5.11 -24.30 13.37
C MET A 192 5.71 -24.80 12.05
N ASP A 193 4.88 -24.82 11.02
CA ASP A 193 5.32 -25.09 9.64
C ASP A 193 6.42 -24.10 9.25
N SER A 194 7.44 -24.61 8.55
CA SER A 194 8.58 -23.87 8.02
C SER A 194 8.20 -22.56 7.32
N ARG A 195 7.03 -22.52 6.65
CA ARG A 195 6.50 -21.34 5.99
C ARG A 195 6.22 -20.19 6.97
N TYR A 196 5.73 -20.47 8.17
CA TYR A 196 5.47 -19.47 9.21
C TYR A 196 6.73 -19.08 9.98
N LYS A 197 7.68 -20.01 10.16
CA LYS A 197 9.01 -19.72 10.75
C LYS A 197 9.79 -18.69 9.92
N GLY A 198 9.66 -18.71 8.58
CA GLY A 198 10.25 -17.70 7.71
C GLY A 198 9.59 -16.31 7.81
N ILE A 199 8.36 -16.23 8.30
CA ILE A 199 7.61 -14.98 8.50
C ILE A 199 7.98 -14.33 9.83
N ILE A 200 8.25 -15.15 10.85
CA ILE A 200 8.62 -14.70 12.20
C ILE A 200 10.01 -15.30 12.53
N PRO A 201 11.11 -14.84 11.92
CA PRO A 201 12.43 -15.41 12.17
C PRO A 201 12.91 -15.03 13.58
N LEU A 202 12.81 -15.97 14.53
CA LEU A 202 13.37 -15.79 15.87
C LEU A 202 14.86 -16.13 15.83
N LYS A 203 15.74 -15.11 15.90
CA LYS A 203 17.15 -15.35 16.25
C LYS A 203 17.21 -15.62 17.75
N LYS A 204 17.61 -16.83 18.16
CA LYS A 204 17.97 -17.11 19.57
C LYS A 204 19.22 -16.28 19.91
N VAL A 205 19.02 -15.04 20.36
CA VAL A 205 20.07 -14.26 21.01
C VAL A 205 20.12 -14.75 22.44
N PHE A 206 21.22 -15.42 22.80
CA PHE A 206 21.49 -15.79 24.18
C PHE A 206 21.68 -14.49 24.97
N VAL A 207 20.67 -14.10 25.74
CA VAL A 207 20.81 -13.04 26.75
C VAL A 207 21.31 -13.74 28.01
N PRO A 208 22.59 -13.57 28.41
CA PRO A 208 23.06 -14.12 29.67
C PRO A 208 22.16 -13.57 30.78
N GLN A 209 21.69 -14.43 31.69
CA GLN A 209 20.97 -13.94 32.86
C GLN A 209 21.89 -12.96 33.61
N PRO A 210 21.36 -11.84 34.12
CA PRO A 210 22.12 -10.99 35.01
C PRO A 210 22.62 -11.86 36.16
N ILE A 211 23.91 -11.78 36.45
CA ILE A 211 24.46 -12.34 37.70
C ILE A 211 23.75 -11.54 38.80
N ASP A 212 22.96 -12.24 39.62
CA ASP A 212 22.41 -11.66 40.85
C ASP A 212 23.59 -11.34 41.78
N ASP A 213 24.07 -10.10 41.72
CA ASP A 213 24.96 -9.55 42.73
C ASP A 213 24.12 -9.12 43.94
N LYS A 214 23.81 -10.10 44.79
CA LYS A 214 23.48 -9.98 46.22
C LYS A 214 23.87 -11.32 46.87
N GLU A 215 24.62 -11.42 47.95
CA GLU A 215 25.19 -10.51 48.95
C GLU A 215 26.36 -11.29 49.59
N ASP A 216 27.48 -10.62 49.85
CA ASP A 216 28.24 -10.67 51.12
C ASP A 216 29.26 -9.52 51.14
#